data_AF-A0A4R4WRH5-F1
#
_entry.id   AF-A0A4R4WRH5-F1
#
_cell.length_a   1.000
_cell.length_b   1.000
_cell.length_c   1.000
_cell.angle_alpha   90.00
_cell.angle_beta   90.00
_cell.angle_gamma   90.00
#
_symmetry.space_group_name_H-M   'P 1'
#
loop_
_entity.id
_entity.type
_entity.pdbx_description
1 polymer ?
#
loop_
_entity_poly.entity_id
_entity_poly.type
_entity_poly.pdbx_seq_one_letter_code
_entity_poly.pdbx_strand_id
1 'polypeptide(L)'
;MSSTKILPEQETTPRTSHGDGDHERFAHYADKHKITESMVTGTPIRALCGKIWVPSRDPKKYPVCPECKEIYEGLPSGDGEGDDKQ
;
A
#
# COMPACT_ATOMS: atom_id res chain seq x y z
N MET A 1 -41.98 25.22 -32.38
CA MET A 1 -40.53 25.49 -32.51
C MET A 1 -39.92 25.59 -31.12
N SER A 2 -39.50 24.49 -30.49
CA SER A 2 -38.73 24.55 -29.24
C SER A 2 -37.92 23.25 -29.10
N SER A 3 -36.85 23.15 -29.87
CA SER A 3 -35.82 22.13 -29.62
C SER A 3 -34.95 22.63 -28.49
N THR A 4 -35.19 22.14 -27.27
CA THR A 4 -34.28 22.37 -26.16
C THR A 4 -32.99 21.62 -26.45
N LYS A 5 -31.90 22.36 -26.58
CA LYS A 5 -30.57 21.84 -26.90
C LYS A 5 -29.93 21.39 -25.60
N ILE A 6 -30.09 20.12 -25.27
CA ILE A 6 -29.45 19.49 -24.11
C ILE A 6 -27.95 19.45 -24.39
N LEU A 7 -27.18 20.18 -23.58
CA LEU A 7 -25.72 20.19 -23.61
C LEU A 7 -25.25 18.88 -22.96
N PRO A 8 -24.33 18.10 -23.56
CA PRO A 8 -23.79 16.93 -22.91
C PRO A 8 -23.00 17.40 -21.69
N GLU A 9 -23.52 17.11 -20.50
CA GLU A 9 -22.73 17.15 -19.28
C GLU A 9 -21.53 16.27 -19.54
N GLN A 10 -20.36 16.92 -19.59
CA GLN A 10 -19.07 16.27 -19.47
C GLN A 10 -19.11 15.52 -18.14
N GLU A 11 -19.55 14.27 -18.20
CA GLU A 11 -19.27 13.22 -17.24
C GLU A 11 -17.75 13.19 -17.10
N THR A 12 -17.29 14.04 -16.19
CA THR A 12 -16.03 13.88 -15.50
C THR A 12 -16.20 12.59 -14.75
N THR A 13 -16.03 11.48 -15.49
CA THR A 13 -15.53 10.26 -14.89
C THR A 13 -14.39 10.74 -14.00
N PRO A 14 -14.43 10.50 -12.68
CA PRO A 14 -13.19 10.57 -11.95
C PRO A 14 -12.33 9.59 -12.73
N ARG A 15 -11.35 10.13 -13.48
CA ARG A 15 -10.15 9.38 -13.82
C ARG A 15 -9.66 8.99 -12.45
N THR A 16 -10.11 7.83 -12.01
CA THR A 16 -9.39 7.07 -11.03
C THR A 16 -8.05 6.93 -11.70
N SER A 17 -7.14 7.84 -11.35
CA SER A 17 -5.74 7.72 -11.62
C SER A 17 -5.30 6.49 -10.84
N HIS A 18 -5.74 5.31 -11.26
CA HIS A 18 -5.03 4.06 -11.11
C HIS A 18 -3.89 4.10 -12.13
N GLY A 19 -3.10 5.20 -12.13
CA GLY A 19 -1.87 5.35 -12.90
C GLY A 19 -0.71 4.56 -12.27
N ASP A 20 -1.03 3.70 -11.31
CA ASP A 20 -0.10 3.08 -10.38
C ASP A 20 -0.47 1.60 -10.16
N GLY A 21 -0.94 0.93 -11.21
CA GLY A 21 -1.26 -0.51 -11.20
C GLY A 21 -0.05 -1.43 -10.97
N ASP A 22 1.14 -0.87 -10.85
CA ASP A 22 2.35 -1.58 -10.42
C ASP A 22 2.59 -1.43 -8.91
N HIS A 23 2.20 -0.29 -8.35
CA HIS A 23 2.42 0.11 -6.97
C HIS A 23 1.45 -0.54 -5.97
N GLU A 24 0.40 -1.20 -6.44
CA GLU A 24 -0.49 -2.06 -5.63
C GLU A 24 -0.06 -3.54 -5.63
N ARG A 25 0.93 -3.90 -6.47
CA ARG A 25 1.42 -5.29 -6.61
C ARG A 25 2.77 -5.53 -5.94
N PHE A 26 3.32 -4.55 -5.24
CA PHE A 26 4.51 -4.73 -4.43
C PHE A 26 4.17 -4.92 -2.95
N ALA A 27 4.88 -5.86 -2.32
CA ALA A 27 4.92 -5.97 -0.88
C ALA A 27 5.73 -4.80 -0.31
N HIS A 28 5.16 -4.11 0.69
CA HIS A 28 5.81 -3.02 1.39
C HIS A 28 6.23 -3.47 2.78
N TYR A 29 7.42 -3.05 3.22
CA TYR A 29 7.87 -3.28 4.58
C TYR A 29 7.29 -2.22 5.51
N ALA A 30 6.86 -2.66 6.67
CA ALA A 30 6.55 -1.87 7.85
C ALA A 30 6.82 -2.73 9.08
N ASP A 31 6.50 -2.18 10.25
CA ASP A 31 6.62 -2.87 11.52
C ASP A 31 5.85 -4.19 11.50
N LYS A 32 6.56 -5.30 11.75
CA LYS A 32 6.00 -6.66 11.65
C LYS A 32 4.75 -6.81 12.51
N HIS A 33 4.76 -6.25 13.72
CA HIS A 33 3.60 -6.29 14.62
C HIS A 33 2.41 -5.53 14.04
N LYS A 34 2.65 -4.33 13.49
CA LYS A 34 1.59 -3.52 12.88
C LYS A 34 1.01 -4.14 11.62
N ILE A 35 1.82 -4.82 10.80
CA ILE A 35 1.34 -5.53 9.62
C ILE A 35 0.39 -6.65 10.05
N THR A 36 0.79 -7.48 11.02
CA THR A 36 -0.05 -8.58 11.53
C THR A 36 -1.34 -8.07 12.15
N GLU A 37 -1.28 -7.02 12.98
CA GLU A 37 -2.46 -6.40 13.57
C GLU A 37 -3.41 -5.85 12.49
N SER A 38 -2.86 -5.11 11.53
CA SER A 38 -3.62 -4.49 10.45
C SER A 38 -4.26 -5.47 9.48
N MET A 39 -3.68 -6.67 9.33
CA MET A 39 -4.32 -7.75 8.58
C MET A 39 -5.61 -8.25 9.26
N VAL A 40 -5.71 -8.13 10.59
CA VAL A 40 -6.89 -8.54 11.36
C VAL A 40 -7.89 -7.40 11.51
N THR A 41 -7.40 -6.20 11.85
CA THR A 41 -8.25 -5.02 12.09
C THR A 41 -8.67 -4.32 10.80
N GLY A 42 -7.97 -4.56 9.69
CA GLY A 42 -8.17 -3.85 8.43
C GLY A 42 -7.71 -2.38 8.47
N THR A 43 -6.87 -2.01 9.43
CA THR A 43 -6.40 -0.63 9.56
C THR A 43 -5.32 -0.28 8.53
N PRO A 44 -5.37 0.92 7.94
CA PRO A 44 -4.30 1.37 7.06
C PRO A 44 -3.02 1.66 7.85
N ILE A 45 -1.89 1.14 7.38
CA ILE A 45 -0.56 1.38 7.95
C ILE A 45 0.36 2.04 6.93
N ARG A 46 1.41 2.68 7.45
CA ARG A 46 2.43 3.37 6.65
C ARG A 46 3.68 2.53 6.49
N ALA A 47 4.16 2.43 5.27
CA ALA A 47 5.36 1.70 4.89
C ALA A 47 6.64 2.48 5.17
N LEU A 48 7.78 1.79 5.10
CA LEU A 48 9.11 2.42 5.10
C LEU A 48 9.27 3.42 3.94
N CYS A 49 8.70 3.12 2.77
CA CYS A 49 8.62 4.05 1.63
C CYS A 49 7.62 5.21 1.83
N GLY A 50 6.94 5.26 2.98
CA GLY A 50 5.94 6.28 3.27
C GLY A 50 4.55 6.03 2.67
N LYS A 51 4.36 4.99 1.85
CA LYS A 51 3.05 4.62 1.28
C LYS A 51 2.11 4.10 2.37
N ILE A 52 0.86 4.56 2.35
CA ILE A 52 -0.19 4.05 3.23
C ILE A 52 -0.93 2.93 2.50
N TRP A 53 -1.03 1.75 3.12
CA TRP A 53 -1.74 0.61 2.56
C TRP A 53 -2.45 -0.21 3.65
N VAL A 54 -3.48 -0.95 3.25
CA VAL A 54 -4.13 -1.95 4.11
C VAL A 54 -3.62 -3.33 3.68
N PRO A 55 -2.94 -4.08 4.54
CA PRO A 55 -2.47 -5.41 4.20
C PRO A 55 -3.68 -6.36 4.09
N SER A 56 -3.94 -6.84 2.88
CA SER A 56 -5.09 -7.72 2.58
C SER A 56 -4.68 -9.01 1.86
N ARG A 57 -3.41 -9.14 1.43
CA ARG A 57 -2.89 -10.27 0.65
C ARG A 57 -1.57 -10.78 1.21
N ASP A 58 -1.22 -12.02 0.87
CA ASP A 58 0.05 -12.64 1.26
C ASP A 58 1.26 -11.88 0.67
N PRO A 59 2.14 -11.25 1.48
CA PRO A 59 3.29 -10.51 0.97
C PRO A 59 4.33 -11.40 0.28
N LYS A 60 4.31 -12.72 0.54
CA LYS A 60 5.20 -13.70 -0.11
C LYS A 60 4.88 -13.96 -1.58
N LYS A 61 3.67 -13.61 -2.04
CA LYS A 61 3.24 -13.79 -3.43
C LYS A 61 3.60 -12.61 -4.33
N TYR A 62 4.13 -11.54 -3.75
CA TYR A 62 4.38 -10.28 -4.43
C TYR A 62 5.85 -9.89 -4.28
N PRO A 63 6.47 -9.30 -5.33
CA PRO A 63 7.81 -8.73 -5.20
C PRO A 63 7.82 -7.61 -4.16
N VAL A 64 8.91 -7.45 -3.41
CA VAL A 64 9.06 -6.36 -2.45
C VAL A 64 9.35 -5.05 -3.20
N CYS A 65 8.79 -3.94 -2.71
CA CYS A 65 9.07 -2.61 -3.23
C CYS A 65 10.58 -2.31 -3.15
N PRO A 66 11.23 -1.89 -4.25
CA PRO A 66 12.68 -1.68 -4.28
C PRO A 66 13.14 -0.67 -3.24
N GLU A 67 12.40 0.44 -3.06
CA GLU A 67 12.72 1.44 -2.04
C GLU A 67 12.63 0.86 -0.61
N CYS A 68 11.60 0.04 -0.32
CA CYS A 68 11.51 -0.64 0.97
C CYS A 68 12.67 -1.62 1.17
N LYS A 69 13.10 -2.31 0.11
CA LYS A 69 14.23 -3.25 0.13
C LYS A 69 15.53 -2.51 0.42
N GLU A 70 15.80 -1.41 -0.26
CA GLU A 70 17.01 -0.60 -0.06
C GLU A 70 17.09 -0.01 1.34
N ILE A 71 15.98 0.53 1.87
CA ILE A 71 15.92 1.02 3.26
C ILE A 71 16.16 -0.14 4.23
N TYR A 72 15.52 -1.30 4.00
CA TYR A 72 15.69 -2.48 4.87
C TYR A 72 17.13 -3.02 4.85
N GLU A 73 17.79 -3.04 3.68
CA GLU A 73 19.19 -3.48 3.54
C GLU A 73 20.20 -2.45 4.08
N GLY A 74 19.86 -1.15 4.05
CA GLY A 74 20.68 -0.06 4.58
C GLY A 74 20.53 0.19 6.08
N LEU A 75 19.47 -0.35 6.71
CA LEU A 75 19.36 -0.38 8.15
C LEU A 75 20.42 -1.36 8.69
N PRO A 76 21.23 -0.99 9.69
CA PRO A 76 22.17 -1.94 10.29
C PRO A 76 21.37 -3.11 10.83
N SER A 77 21.53 -4.28 10.20
CA SER A 77 20.99 -5.55 10.67
C SER A 77 21.51 -5.79 12.09
N GLY A 78 20.71 -5.44 13.08
CA GLY A 78 20.72 -6.11 14.36
C GLY A 78 20.07 -7.47 14.14
N ASP A 79 20.86 -8.45 13.72
CA ASP A 79 20.49 -9.86 13.75
C ASP A 79 20.01 -10.24 15.17
N GLY A 80 18.72 -10.57 15.28
CA GLY A 80 18.17 -11.50 16.28
C GLY A 80 17.83 -10.96 17.68
N GLU A 81 16.54 -10.89 18.01
CA GLU A 81 16.01 -11.58 19.20
C GLU A 81 14.48 -11.62 19.16
N GLY A 82 13.92 -12.82 19.17
CA GLY A 82 12.65 -13.04 19.84
C GLY A 82 12.96 -13.33 21.31
N ASP A 83 12.36 -12.57 22.21
CA ASP A 83 12.27 -12.81 23.66
C ASP A 83 10.95 -12.12 24.07
N ASP A 84 9.82 -12.82 24.11
CA ASP A 84 9.38 -13.64 25.25
C ASP A 84 10.09 -13.29 26.57
N LYS A 85 9.68 -12.19 27.21
CA LYS A 85 9.25 -12.16 28.62
C LYS A 85 8.99 -10.73 29.14
N GLN A 86 7.79 -10.52 29.70
CA GLN A 86 7.61 -10.24 31.13
C GLN A 86 6.17 -10.56 31.55
#